data_AF-A0AAW4VZS3-F1
#
_entry.id   AF-A0AAW4VZS3-F1
#
_cell.length_a   1.000
_cell.length_b   1.000
_cell.length_c   1.000
_cell.angle_alpha   90.00
_cell.angle_beta   90.00
_cell.angle_gamma   90.00
#
_symmetry.space_group_name_H-M   'P 1'
#
loop_
_entity.id
_entity.type
_entity.pdbx_description
1 polymer ?
#
loop_
_entity_poly.entity_id
_entity_poly.type
_entity_poly.pdbx_seq_one_letter_code
_entity_poly.pdbx_strand_id
1 'polypeptide(L)'
;MQRSDTRFSVSKTAMANKTTRNVLTVWLKNKLSGMAGHKVLVVTYKGYAKELWDALSEFHDRLIPLQADDNSGPKESLPYFGGMNGSNRYNEADCVICAGLGRFDSEEYFNRALAFDFDGSAWGEFEQACLDPSFRNTDDLACVQKMRNLTMARDLVQLVFRSTLRNHGGKEPVSLWLIQPPEEVVMHVRESFRDCQHDEISELPFECLYELAAGRTFQGKPTHASKLLKWLADWDGSPILIAEVQGQLGMKPGQWKEARKNAAVKETSKHIETDGSGKNCKIKRSENVE
;
A
#
# COMPACT_ATOMS: atom_id res chain seq x y z
N MET A 1 -1.42 5.78 9.97
CA MET A 1 -1.83 5.73 8.55
C MET A 1 -0.63 6.01 7.65
N GLN A 2 -0.47 5.28 6.54
CA GLN A 2 0.47 5.65 5.48
C GLN A 2 -0.23 6.55 4.46
N ARG A 3 0.18 7.82 4.38
CA ARG A 3 -0.02 8.68 3.21
C ARG A 3 1.33 8.88 2.54
N SER A 4 1.37 9.12 1.25
CA SER A 4 2.62 9.37 0.54
C SER A 4 2.33 10.04 -0.78
N ASP A 5 3.09 11.07 -1.14
CA ASP A 5 3.02 11.68 -2.47
C ASP A 5 3.55 10.75 -3.57
N THR A 6 4.29 9.73 -3.17
CA THR A 6 4.67 8.62 -4.04
C THR A 6 3.42 7.82 -4.43
N ARG A 7 3.32 7.39 -5.70
CA ARG A 7 2.17 6.65 -6.27
C ARG A 7 1.94 5.25 -5.68
N PHE A 8 2.32 5.00 -4.44
CA PHE A 8 2.05 3.77 -3.72
C PHE A 8 0.57 3.71 -3.36
N SER A 9 -0.20 3.13 -4.28
CA SER A 9 -1.63 2.86 -4.11
C SER A 9 -1.83 1.36 -4.04
N VAL A 10 -2.66 0.92 -3.10
CA VAL A 10 -2.98 -0.49 -2.86
C VAL A 10 -4.46 -0.77 -3.15
N SER A 11 -5.06 -0.03 -4.08
CA SER A 11 -6.40 -0.36 -4.57
C SER A 11 -6.39 -1.69 -5.32
N LYS A 12 -7.55 -2.36 -5.42
CA LYS A 12 -7.70 -3.61 -6.17
C LYS A 12 -7.13 -3.49 -7.59
N THR A 13 -7.42 -2.39 -8.28
CA THR A 13 -6.90 -2.11 -9.63
C THR A 13 -5.40 -1.85 -9.63
N ALA A 14 -4.87 -1.11 -8.65
CA ALA A 14 -3.43 -0.84 -8.56
C ALA A 14 -2.63 -2.13 -8.29
N MET A 15 -3.17 -3.04 -7.47
CA MET A 15 -2.57 -4.34 -7.16
C MET A 15 -2.63 -5.35 -8.32
N ALA A 16 -3.35 -5.07 -9.41
CA ALA A 16 -3.22 -5.86 -10.63
C ALA A 16 -1.79 -5.79 -11.20
N ASN A 17 -1.11 -4.67 -10.98
CA ASN A 17 0.30 -4.51 -11.31
C ASN A 17 1.20 -5.26 -10.31
N LYS A 18 2.08 -6.13 -10.83
CA LYS A 18 3.01 -6.93 -10.01
C LYS A 18 3.98 -6.08 -9.19
N THR A 19 4.50 -4.99 -9.75
CA THR A 19 5.39 -4.06 -9.03
C THR A 19 4.68 -3.48 -7.81
N THR A 20 3.41 -3.09 -7.91
CA THR A 20 2.63 -2.62 -6.76
C THR A 20 2.56 -3.67 -5.65
N ARG A 21 2.34 -4.94 -6.01
CA ARG A 21 2.30 -6.04 -5.04
C ARG A 21 3.65 -6.28 -4.39
N ASN A 22 4.74 -6.25 -5.15
CA ASN A 22 6.09 -6.34 -4.59
C ASN A 22 6.36 -5.23 -3.57
N VAL A 23 6.01 -3.98 -3.90
CA VAL A 23 6.18 -2.84 -2.99
C VAL A 23 5.35 -3.00 -1.73
N LEU A 24 4.10 -3.46 -1.86
CA LEU A 24 3.26 -3.77 -0.71
C LEU A 24 3.87 -4.88 0.16
N THR A 25 4.41 -5.94 -0.44
CA THR A 25 5.13 -6.99 0.30
C THR A 25 6.29 -6.38 1.08
N VAL A 26 7.15 -5.57 0.44
CA VAL A 26 8.27 -4.90 1.12
C VAL A 26 7.78 -4.01 2.27
N TRP A 27 6.71 -3.25 2.06
CA TRP A 27 6.10 -2.43 3.10
C TRP A 27 5.59 -3.27 4.28
N LEU A 28 4.90 -4.39 4.00
CA LEU A 28 4.42 -5.32 5.01
C LEU A 28 5.57 -5.94 5.79
N LYS A 29 6.64 -6.39 5.12
CA LYS A 29 7.84 -6.91 5.78
C LYS A 29 8.45 -5.87 6.72
N ASN A 30 8.61 -4.63 6.25
CA ASN A 30 9.13 -3.53 7.07
C ASN A 30 8.29 -3.31 8.34
N LYS A 31 6.94 -3.29 8.23
CA LYS A 31 6.06 -3.14 9.39
C LYS A 31 6.09 -4.36 10.32
N LEU A 32 6.00 -5.56 9.77
CA LEU A 32 5.96 -6.80 10.54
C LEU A 32 7.26 -7.07 11.31
N SER A 33 8.42 -6.64 10.77
CA SER A 33 9.70 -6.71 11.49
C SER A 33 9.68 -5.97 12.82
N GLY A 34 8.97 -4.82 12.90
CA GLY A 34 8.80 -4.05 14.12
C GLY A 34 7.71 -4.57 15.07
N MET A 35 7.02 -5.66 14.72
CA MET A 35 5.85 -6.18 15.45
C MET A 35 6.12 -7.53 16.13
N ALA A 36 7.33 -7.73 16.63
CA ALA A 36 7.65 -8.93 17.41
C ALA A 36 6.76 -9.02 18.66
N GLY A 37 6.18 -10.20 18.93
CA GLY A 37 5.29 -10.43 20.07
C GLY A 37 3.81 -10.08 19.84
N HIS A 38 3.48 -9.38 18.76
CA HIS A 38 2.11 -9.06 18.38
C HIS A 38 1.45 -10.19 17.58
N LYS A 39 0.12 -10.21 17.56
CA LYS A 39 -0.68 -11.04 16.67
C LYS A 39 -1.35 -10.16 15.63
N VAL A 40 -0.97 -10.35 14.37
CA VAL A 40 -1.25 -9.41 13.30
C VAL A 40 -2.28 -9.98 12.33
N LEU A 41 -3.40 -9.27 12.21
CA LEU A 41 -4.45 -9.53 11.24
C LEU A 41 -4.21 -8.67 9.99
N VAL A 42 -3.62 -9.24 8.96
CA VAL A 42 -3.46 -8.57 7.66
C VAL A 42 -4.62 -8.95 6.75
N VAL A 43 -5.41 -7.96 6.30
CA VAL A 43 -6.57 -8.15 5.43
C VAL A 43 -6.34 -7.53 4.07
N THR A 44 -6.63 -8.28 3.00
CA THR A 44 -6.44 -7.81 1.61
C THR A 44 -7.58 -8.27 0.68
N TYR A 45 -7.40 -8.17 -0.64
CA TYR A 45 -8.34 -8.69 -1.63
C TYR A 45 -8.13 -10.20 -1.85
N LYS A 46 -9.23 -10.95 -2.00
CA LYS A 46 -9.22 -12.41 -2.20
C LYS A 46 -8.21 -12.89 -3.25
N GLY A 47 -8.12 -12.18 -4.37
CA GLY A 47 -7.22 -12.55 -5.49
C GLY A 47 -5.72 -12.45 -5.17
N TYR A 48 -5.32 -11.72 -4.13
CA TYR A 48 -3.91 -11.51 -3.77
C TYR A 48 -3.54 -12.13 -2.42
N ALA A 49 -4.51 -12.69 -1.69
CA ALA A 49 -4.35 -13.13 -0.32
C ALA A 49 -3.35 -14.30 -0.17
N LYS A 50 -3.37 -15.28 -1.10
CA LYS A 50 -2.41 -16.40 -1.12
C LYS A 50 -1.00 -15.93 -1.48
N GLU A 51 -0.88 -15.13 -2.54
CA GLU A 51 0.42 -14.60 -3.01
C GLU A 51 1.12 -13.81 -1.90
N LEU A 52 0.40 -12.92 -1.22
CA LEU A 52 0.94 -12.14 -0.11
C LEU A 52 1.24 -13.01 1.11
N TRP A 53 0.41 -14.01 1.43
CA TRP A 53 0.69 -14.98 2.49
C TRP A 53 2.03 -15.68 2.27
N ASP A 54 2.25 -16.20 1.07
CA ASP A 54 3.47 -16.94 0.71
C ASP A 54 4.71 -16.04 0.76
N ALA A 55 4.57 -14.79 0.32
CA ALA A 55 5.65 -13.81 0.35
C ALA A 55 6.04 -13.36 1.77
N LEU A 56 5.20 -13.64 2.76
CA LEU A 56 5.38 -13.28 4.18
C LEU A 56 5.65 -14.50 5.08
N SER A 57 6.16 -15.59 4.51
CA SER A 57 6.42 -16.86 5.24
C SER A 57 7.27 -16.71 6.50
N GLU A 58 8.25 -15.80 6.49
CA GLU A 58 9.09 -15.49 7.65
C GLU A 58 8.34 -14.85 8.84
N PHE A 59 7.09 -14.41 8.62
CA PHE A 59 6.23 -13.79 9.63
C PHE A 59 4.98 -14.64 9.96
N HIS A 60 4.93 -15.91 9.55
CA HIS A 60 3.76 -16.77 9.83
C HIS A 60 3.56 -17.06 11.33
N ASP A 61 4.59 -16.89 12.17
CA ASP A 61 4.52 -17.00 13.62
C ASP A 61 3.57 -15.96 14.26
N ARG A 62 3.45 -14.79 13.64
CA ARG A 62 2.64 -13.66 14.13
C ARG A 62 1.39 -13.38 13.29
N LEU A 63 1.37 -13.80 12.03
CA LEU A 63 0.22 -13.58 11.16
C LEU A 63 -0.94 -14.51 11.50
N ILE A 64 -2.15 -13.97 11.52
CA ILE A 64 -3.37 -14.77 11.67
C ILE A 64 -3.86 -15.20 10.28
N PRO A 65 -3.89 -16.51 9.95
CA PRO A 65 -4.36 -17.01 8.66
C PRO A 65 -5.87 -16.87 8.48
N LEU A 66 -6.31 -16.96 7.22
CA LEU A 66 -7.71 -17.09 6.84
C LEU A 66 -8.32 -18.31 7.53
N GLN A 67 -9.43 -18.12 8.23
CA GLN A 67 -10.24 -19.23 8.70
C GLN A 67 -11.16 -19.73 7.58
N ALA A 68 -11.23 -21.04 7.38
CA ALA A 68 -12.18 -21.63 6.45
C ALA A 68 -13.62 -21.54 6.96
N ASP A 69 -14.56 -21.22 6.07
CA ASP A 69 -16.01 -21.18 6.37
C ASP A 69 -16.62 -22.57 6.60
N ASP A 70 -15.92 -23.64 6.17
CA ASP A 70 -16.35 -25.05 6.22
C ASP A 70 -15.84 -25.79 7.48
N ASN A 71 -15.36 -25.06 8.49
CA ASN A 71 -14.73 -25.60 9.70
C ASN A 71 -13.47 -26.47 9.49
N SER A 72 -12.90 -26.52 8.27
CA SER A 72 -11.68 -27.32 7.96
C SER A 72 -10.38 -26.79 8.58
N GLY A 73 -10.45 -25.80 9.47
CA GLY A 73 -9.30 -25.16 10.09
C GLY A 73 -8.76 -23.96 9.29
N PRO A 74 -7.61 -23.40 9.70
CA PRO A 74 -6.98 -22.31 8.98
C PRO A 74 -6.48 -22.73 7.59
N LYS A 75 -6.62 -21.82 6.62
CA LYS A 75 -6.07 -21.93 5.27
C LYS A 75 -4.79 -21.12 5.18
N GLU A 76 -3.82 -21.61 4.41
CA GLU A 76 -2.57 -20.92 4.09
C GLU A 76 -2.83 -19.71 3.19
N SER A 77 -3.50 -18.69 3.69
CA SER A 77 -3.86 -17.49 2.95
C SER A 77 -4.11 -16.37 3.97
N LEU A 78 -3.89 -15.12 3.55
CA LEU A 78 -4.37 -13.99 4.34
C LEU A 78 -5.91 -13.95 4.37
N PRO A 79 -6.50 -13.45 5.47
CA PRO A 79 -7.88 -13.01 5.49
C PRO A 79 -8.15 -11.95 4.40
N TYR A 80 -9.39 -11.90 3.91
CA TYR A 80 -9.75 -10.97 2.84
C TYR A 80 -11.12 -10.32 3.04
N PHE A 81 -11.30 -9.14 2.43
CA PHE A 81 -12.56 -8.39 2.49
C PHE A 81 -13.74 -9.25 2.02
N GLY A 82 -14.78 -9.35 2.85
CA GLY A 82 -15.98 -10.16 2.60
C GLY A 82 -15.87 -11.67 2.90
N GLY A 83 -14.70 -12.17 3.30
CA GLY A 83 -14.47 -13.60 3.59
C GLY A 83 -14.05 -13.91 5.02
N MET A 84 -14.47 -13.11 5.99
CA MET A 84 -14.06 -13.24 7.40
C MET A 84 -15.22 -13.68 8.30
N ASN A 85 -16.09 -14.55 7.82
CA ASN A 85 -17.27 -14.97 8.56
C ASN A 85 -16.91 -15.95 9.69
N GLY A 86 -17.65 -15.90 10.81
CA GLY A 86 -17.69 -16.97 11.82
C GLY A 86 -16.43 -17.23 12.67
N SER A 87 -15.29 -16.58 12.43
CA SER A 87 -14.05 -16.92 13.14
C SER A 87 -13.86 -16.14 14.44
N ASN A 88 -13.78 -16.85 15.56
CA ASN A 88 -13.32 -16.27 16.82
C ASN A 88 -11.81 -16.02 16.83
N ARG A 89 -10.99 -16.69 16.01
CA ARG A 89 -9.51 -16.57 16.04
C ARG A 89 -9.01 -15.14 15.83
N TYR A 90 -9.75 -14.34 15.07
CA TYR A 90 -9.37 -12.93 14.87
C TYR A 90 -9.34 -12.14 16.17
N ASN A 91 -9.98 -12.61 17.25
CA ASN A 91 -9.95 -12.00 18.58
C ASN A 91 -8.58 -12.06 19.27
N GLU A 92 -7.63 -12.80 18.70
CA GLU A 92 -6.23 -12.82 19.14
C GLU A 92 -5.46 -11.60 18.60
N ALA A 93 -5.97 -10.92 17.58
CA ALA A 93 -5.26 -9.81 16.95
C ALA A 93 -5.20 -8.58 17.86
N ASP A 94 -4.00 -8.06 18.09
CA ASP A 94 -3.77 -6.75 18.71
C ASP A 94 -3.29 -5.71 17.69
N CYS A 95 -3.02 -6.15 16.46
CA CYS A 95 -2.68 -5.31 15.33
C CYS A 95 -3.49 -5.72 14.10
N VAL A 96 -4.11 -4.74 13.43
CA VAL A 96 -4.87 -4.93 12.19
C VAL A 96 -4.20 -4.10 11.09
N ILE A 97 -3.88 -4.73 9.97
CA ILE A 97 -3.31 -4.06 8.79
C ILE A 97 -4.26 -4.25 7.61
N CYS A 98 -4.75 -3.14 7.06
CA CYS A 98 -5.54 -3.15 5.82
C CYS A 98 -4.63 -2.94 4.62
N ALA A 99 -4.27 -4.04 3.96
CA ALA A 99 -3.52 -4.08 2.72
C ALA A 99 -4.46 -3.85 1.53
N GLY A 100 -4.93 -2.60 1.41
CA GLY A 100 -6.03 -2.19 0.55
C GLY A 100 -7.25 -1.75 1.36
N LEU A 101 -8.31 -1.35 0.68
CA LEU A 101 -9.59 -1.03 1.30
C LEU A 101 -10.70 -1.74 0.54
N GLY A 102 -11.55 -2.47 1.27
CA GLY A 102 -12.73 -3.11 0.72
C GLY A 102 -13.61 -2.07 0.04
N ARG A 103 -13.94 -2.29 -1.23
CA ARG A 103 -14.85 -1.42 -1.99
C ARG A 103 -15.83 -2.30 -2.75
N PHE A 104 -17.09 -1.88 -2.73
CA PHE A 104 -18.14 -2.33 -3.62
C PHE A 104 -18.07 -1.59 -4.96
N ASP A 105 -18.85 -2.06 -5.92
CA ASP A 105 -19.06 -1.36 -7.18
C ASP A 105 -19.92 -0.11 -6.96
N SER A 106 -19.75 0.89 -7.82
CA SER A 106 -20.36 2.22 -7.70
C SER A 106 -21.88 2.19 -7.66
N GLU A 107 -22.47 1.28 -8.45
CA GLU A 107 -23.91 1.01 -8.44
C GLU A 107 -24.42 0.56 -7.07
N GLU A 108 -23.64 -0.24 -6.33
CA GLU A 108 -24.02 -0.70 -5.00
C GLU A 108 -24.04 0.47 -4.00
N TYR A 109 -23.10 1.40 -4.10
CA TYR A 109 -23.12 2.61 -3.28
C TYR A 109 -24.27 3.55 -3.66
N PHE A 110 -24.61 3.65 -4.93
CA PHE A 110 -25.77 4.42 -5.38
C PHE A 110 -27.07 3.82 -4.85
N ASN A 111 -27.26 2.51 -4.98
CA ASN A 111 -28.42 1.80 -4.42
C ASN A 111 -28.53 1.99 -2.90
N ARG A 112 -27.41 1.96 -2.18
CA ARG A 112 -27.38 2.28 -0.75
C ARG A 112 -27.74 3.75 -0.48
N ALA A 113 -27.24 4.69 -1.28
CA ALA A 113 -27.59 6.10 -1.15
C ALA A 113 -29.09 6.32 -1.29
N LEU A 114 -29.71 5.74 -2.35
CA LEU A 114 -31.15 5.78 -2.57
C LEU A 114 -31.96 5.11 -1.45
N ALA A 115 -31.46 4.01 -0.89
CA ALA A 115 -32.14 3.33 0.22
C ALA A 115 -32.23 4.19 1.51
N PHE A 116 -31.34 5.19 1.65
CA PHE A 116 -31.36 6.15 2.76
C PHE A 116 -31.85 7.56 2.33
N ASP A 117 -32.39 7.70 1.12
CA ASP A 117 -32.78 8.98 0.52
C ASP A 117 -34.19 9.43 0.92
N PHE A 118 -34.39 9.65 2.22
CA PHE A 118 -35.72 10.01 2.76
C PHE A 118 -36.20 11.41 2.34
N ASP A 119 -35.29 12.31 2.00
CA ASP A 119 -35.59 13.67 1.57
C ASP A 119 -35.56 13.86 0.04
N GLY A 120 -35.22 12.81 -0.72
CA GLY A 120 -35.13 12.84 -2.17
C GLY A 120 -33.90 13.57 -2.72
N SER A 121 -32.93 13.93 -1.86
CA SER A 121 -31.73 14.67 -2.26
C SER A 121 -30.82 13.86 -3.19
N ALA A 122 -30.62 12.57 -2.94
CA ALA A 122 -29.78 11.71 -3.77
C ALA A 122 -30.43 11.42 -5.13
N TRP A 123 -31.75 11.20 -5.15
CA TRP A 123 -32.51 11.07 -6.39
C TRP A 123 -32.48 12.36 -7.21
N GLY A 124 -32.73 13.50 -6.56
CA GLY A 124 -32.65 14.81 -7.21
C GLY A 124 -31.26 15.11 -7.78
N GLU A 125 -30.19 14.76 -7.08
CA GLU A 125 -28.82 14.87 -7.60
C GLU A 125 -28.63 14.04 -8.88
N PHE A 126 -29.08 12.79 -8.88
CA PHE A 126 -29.00 11.92 -10.05
C PHE A 126 -29.80 12.47 -11.23
N GLU A 127 -31.03 12.96 -11.00
CA GLU A 127 -31.85 13.59 -12.04
C GLU A 127 -31.14 14.79 -12.67
N GLN A 128 -30.52 15.64 -11.86
CA GLN A 128 -29.74 16.77 -12.38
C GLN A 128 -28.50 16.33 -13.16
N ALA A 129 -27.77 15.31 -12.68
CA ALA A 129 -26.62 14.77 -13.39
C ALA A 129 -26.99 14.18 -14.75
N CYS A 130 -28.15 13.52 -14.87
CA CYS A 130 -28.67 13.00 -16.13
C CYS A 130 -28.98 14.09 -17.17
N LEU A 131 -29.17 15.35 -16.77
CA LEU A 131 -29.33 16.47 -17.68
C LEU A 131 -27.99 16.94 -18.28
N ASP A 132 -26.85 16.57 -17.68
CA ASP A 132 -25.52 16.90 -18.18
C ASP A 132 -25.07 15.86 -19.24
N PRO A 133 -24.86 16.28 -20.52
CA PRO A 133 -24.39 15.39 -21.57
C PRO A 133 -22.99 14.81 -21.35
N SER A 134 -22.24 15.28 -20.35
CA SER A 134 -20.94 14.77 -19.94
C SER A 134 -21.02 13.70 -18.84
N PHE A 135 -22.16 13.52 -18.19
CA PHE A 135 -22.35 12.51 -17.16
C PHE A 135 -22.24 11.10 -17.75
N ARG A 136 -21.39 10.26 -17.15
CA ARG A 136 -21.12 8.90 -17.65
C ARG A 136 -21.30 7.82 -16.60
N ASN A 137 -21.11 8.15 -15.31
CA ASN A 137 -21.08 7.17 -14.24
C ASN A 137 -21.54 7.80 -12.92
N THR A 138 -22.26 7.01 -12.13
CA THR A 138 -22.71 7.37 -10.78
C THR A 138 -21.57 7.62 -9.79
N ASP A 139 -20.34 7.17 -10.09
CA ASP A 139 -19.15 7.51 -9.30
C ASP A 139 -18.95 9.01 -9.10
N ASP A 140 -19.41 9.85 -10.03
CA ASP A 140 -19.22 11.29 -9.96
C ASP A 140 -20.23 11.97 -9.00
N LEU A 141 -21.27 11.26 -8.56
CA LEU A 141 -22.29 11.79 -7.66
C LEU A 141 -21.77 11.90 -6.22
N ALA A 142 -21.97 13.05 -5.59
CA ALA A 142 -21.63 13.31 -4.20
C ALA A 142 -22.33 12.35 -3.24
N CYS A 143 -23.59 11.99 -3.47
CA CYS A 143 -24.29 10.99 -2.66
C CYS A 143 -23.59 9.62 -2.67
N VAL A 144 -23.06 9.21 -3.84
CA VAL A 144 -22.29 7.97 -4.00
C VAL A 144 -20.95 8.08 -3.29
N GLN A 145 -20.23 9.19 -3.42
CA GLN A 145 -18.96 9.42 -2.72
C GLN A 145 -19.14 9.34 -1.19
N LYS A 146 -20.16 10.01 -0.66
CA LYS A 146 -20.51 10.01 0.76
C LYS A 146 -20.87 8.60 1.25
N MET A 147 -21.76 7.91 0.53
CA MET A 147 -22.17 6.55 0.91
C MET A 147 -21.00 5.57 0.86
N ARG A 148 -20.09 5.72 -0.10
CA ARG A 148 -18.85 4.96 -0.17
C ARG A 148 -17.99 5.16 1.06
N ASN A 149 -17.72 6.40 1.44
CA ASN A 149 -16.86 6.70 2.59
C ASN A 149 -17.47 6.22 3.91
N LEU A 150 -18.77 6.41 4.12
CA LEU A 150 -19.50 5.89 5.28
C LEU A 150 -19.45 4.36 5.36
N THR A 151 -19.72 3.69 4.24
CA THR A 151 -19.69 2.22 4.18
C THR A 151 -18.30 1.68 4.47
N MET A 152 -17.26 2.29 3.89
CA MET A 152 -15.88 1.91 4.14
C MET A 152 -15.49 2.11 5.61
N ALA A 153 -15.85 3.23 6.22
CA ALA A 153 -15.58 3.49 7.63
C ALA A 153 -16.26 2.47 8.53
N ARG A 154 -17.54 2.17 8.29
CA ARG A 154 -18.29 1.13 9.00
C ARG A 154 -17.59 -0.22 8.92
N ASP A 155 -17.16 -0.62 7.73
CA ASP A 155 -16.52 -1.93 7.52
C ASP A 155 -15.15 -2.02 8.20
N LEU A 156 -14.39 -0.92 8.24
CA LEU A 156 -13.15 -0.83 9.02
C LEU A 156 -13.41 -0.94 10.52
N VAL A 157 -14.42 -0.22 11.04
CA VAL A 157 -14.81 -0.31 12.45
C VAL A 157 -15.20 -1.74 12.81
N GLN A 158 -16.05 -2.38 12.00
CA GLN A 158 -16.43 -3.78 12.19
C GLN A 158 -15.23 -4.73 12.13
N LEU A 159 -14.27 -4.47 11.24
CA LEU A 159 -13.05 -5.25 11.16
C LEU A 159 -12.21 -5.11 12.45
N VAL A 160 -12.02 -3.90 12.96
CA VAL A 160 -11.30 -3.69 14.23
C VAL A 160 -12.03 -4.36 15.39
N PHE A 161 -13.36 -4.35 15.43
CA PHE A 161 -14.14 -5.08 16.45
C PHE A 161 -14.03 -6.61 16.37
N ARG A 162 -13.37 -7.18 15.35
CA ARG A 162 -13.03 -8.62 15.31
C ARG A 162 -11.76 -8.95 16.06
N SER A 163 -10.93 -7.95 16.37
CA SER A 163 -9.67 -8.06 17.10
C SER A 163 -9.88 -8.33 18.59
N THR A 164 -8.81 -8.28 19.38
CA THR A 164 -8.84 -8.28 20.85
C THR A 164 -9.77 -7.21 21.43
N LEU A 165 -10.10 -6.15 20.68
CA LEU A 165 -11.09 -5.14 21.07
C LEU A 165 -12.49 -5.72 21.37
N ARG A 166 -12.81 -6.90 20.83
CA ARG A 166 -14.05 -7.64 21.15
C ARG A 166 -14.12 -8.07 22.61
N ASN A 167 -12.98 -8.20 23.28
CA ASN A 167 -12.89 -8.68 24.65
C ASN A 167 -13.15 -7.50 25.60
N HIS A 168 -14.38 -7.40 26.13
CA HIS A 168 -14.85 -6.28 26.97
C HIS A 168 -14.05 -5.98 28.26
N GLY A 169 -13.09 -6.83 28.63
CA GLY A 169 -12.17 -6.61 29.76
C GLY A 169 -10.72 -6.31 29.35
N GLY A 170 -10.41 -6.31 28.05
CA GLY A 170 -9.08 -5.97 27.55
C GLY A 170 -8.75 -4.51 27.79
N LYS A 171 -7.52 -4.24 28.24
CA LYS A 171 -6.99 -2.89 28.44
C LYS A 171 -5.89 -2.52 27.45
N GLU A 172 -5.42 -3.50 26.69
CA GLU A 172 -4.36 -3.31 25.70
C GLU A 172 -4.91 -2.59 24.46
N PRO A 173 -4.15 -1.62 23.92
CA PRO A 173 -4.56 -0.92 22.71
C PRO A 173 -4.49 -1.83 21.49
N VAL A 174 -5.41 -1.63 20.55
CA VAL A 174 -5.37 -2.26 19.23
C VAL A 174 -4.87 -1.26 18.20
N SER A 175 -3.85 -1.65 17.44
CA SER A 175 -3.30 -0.83 16.36
C SER A 175 -4.02 -1.07 15.04
N LEU A 176 -4.41 0.00 14.33
CA LEU A 176 -4.97 -0.07 12.98
C LEU A 176 -4.05 0.62 11.97
N TRP A 177 -3.58 -0.12 10.98
CA TRP A 177 -2.76 0.39 9.88
C TRP A 177 -3.56 0.47 8.59
N LEU A 178 -3.68 1.68 8.06
CA LEU A 178 -4.34 1.97 6.78
C LEU A 178 -3.33 2.55 5.78
N ILE A 179 -3.47 2.21 4.50
CA ILE A 179 -2.66 2.75 3.41
C ILE A 179 -3.56 3.59 2.50
N GLN A 180 -3.25 4.89 2.38
CA GLN A 180 -3.95 5.85 1.51
C GLN A 180 -5.50 5.86 1.67
N PRO A 181 -6.06 5.82 2.88
CA PRO A 181 -7.52 5.92 3.03
C PRO A 181 -8.03 7.31 2.66
N PRO A 182 -9.27 7.46 2.14
CA PRO A 182 -9.89 8.78 2.00
C PRO A 182 -9.95 9.50 3.35
N GLU A 183 -9.77 10.83 3.36
CA GLU A 183 -9.77 11.62 4.60
C GLU A 183 -11.09 11.49 5.38
N GLU A 184 -12.22 11.53 4.68
CA GLU A 184 -13.55 11.36 5.29
C GLU A 184 -13.72 9.99 5.95
N VAL A 185 -13.10 8.93 5.41
CA VAL A 185 -13.10 7.60 6.04
C VAL A 185 -12.34 7.62 7.36
N VAL A 186 -11.19 8.29 7.40
CA VAL A 186 -10.38 8.43 8.63
C VAL A 186 -11.15 9.21 9.69
N MET A 187 -11.81 10.31 9.29
CA MET A 187 -12.68 11.10 10.16
C MET A 187 -13.74 10.23 10.84
N HIS A 188 -14.53 9.47 10.07
CA HIS A 188 -15.58 8.61 10.62
C HIS A 188 -15.06 7.48 11.52
N VAL A 189 -13.90 6.90 11.19
CA VAL A 189 -13.26 5.90 12.04
C VAL A 189 -12.84 6.51 13.38
N ARG A 190 -12.28 7.72 13.38
CA ARG A 190 -11.89 8.45 14.61
C ARG A 190 -13.11 8.82 15.47
N GLU A 191 -14.21 9.23 14.83
CA GLU A 191 -15.47 9.51 15.54
C GLU A 191 -16.03 8.26 16.24
N SER A 192 -15.81 7.09 15.66
CA SER A 192 -16.21 5.80 16.23
C SER A 192 -15.31 5.36 17.40
N PHE A 193 -14.04 5.75 17.39
CA PHE A 193 -13.05 5.43 18.43
C PHE A 193 -12.51 6.72 19.07
N ARG A 194 -13.31 7.36 19.93
CA ARG A 194 -13.03 8.71 20.46
C ARG A 194 -11.68 8.86 21.18
N ASP A 195 -11.19 7.80 21.81
CA ASP A 195 -9.92 7.78 22.54
C ASP A 195 -8.73 7.34 21.67
N CYS A 196 -8.93 7.14 20.36
CA CYS A 196 -7.87 6.68 19.47
C CYS A 196 -6.80 7.76 19.25
N GLN A 197 -5.55 7.33 19.24
CA GLN A 197 -4.43 8.13 18.75
C GLN A 197 -4.34 7.97 17.23
N HIS A 198 -3.95 9.05 16.55
CA HIS A 198 -3.88 9.10 15.10
C HIS A 198 -2.55 9.69 14.65
N ASP A 199 -1.77 8.87 13.95
CA ASP A 199 -0.52 9.27 13.31
C ASP A 199 -0.61 9.12 11.79
N GLU A 200 -0.07 10.10 11.09
CA GLU A 200 0.15 10.05 9.65
C GLU A 200 1.65 9.93 9.35
N ILE A 201 2.00 8.91 8.57
CA ILE A 201 3.34 8.66 8.10
C ILE A 201 3.34 9.00 6.62
N SER A 202 4.00 10.10 6.26
CA SER A 202 4.12 10.61 4.89
C SER A 202 5.24 9.93 4.10
N GLU A 203 6.26 9.45 4.79
CA GLU A 203 7.45 8.85 4.20
C GLU A 203 7.28 7.34 4.03
N LEU A 204 7.75 6.81 2.89
CA LEU A 204 7.87 5.37 2.70
C LEU A 204 9.25 4.89 3.17
N PRO A 205 9.34 3.68 3.73
CA PRO A 205 10.63 3.02 3.94
C PRO A 205 11.47 3.02 2.66
N PHE A 206 12.79 3.17 2.79
CA PHE A 206 13.69 3.25 1.65
C PHE A 206 13.56 2.04 0.72
N GLU A 207 13.39 0.84 1.28
CA GLU A 207 13.22 -0.41 0.54
C GLU A 207 11.97 -0.34 -0.37
N CYS A 208 10.90 0.33 0.08
CA CYS A 208 9.71 0.55 -0.74
C CYS A 208 9.99 1.53 -1.88
N LEU A 209 10.72 2.62 -1.61
CA LEU A 209 11.14 3.59 -2.64
C LEU A 209 12.03 2.94 -3.70
N TYR A 210 12.96 2.09 -3.24
CA TYR A 210 13.84 1.32 -4.09
C TYR A 210 13.04 0.37 -4.99
N GLU A 211 12.17 -0.46 -4.42
CA GLU A 211 11.35 -1.43 -5.19
C GLU A 211 10.44 -0.70 -6.20
N LEU A 212 9.83 0.42 -5.81
CA LEU A 212 9.03 1.27 -6.69
C LEU A 212 9.85 1.78 -7.89
N ALA A 213 11.06 2.27 -7.65
CA ALA A 213 11.90 2.85 -8.70
C ALA A 213 12.54 1.76 -9.58
N ALA A 214 12.99 0.66 -8.98
CA ALA A 214 13.61 -0.47 -9.67
C ALA A 214 12.61 -1.23 -10.56
N GLY A 215 11.35 -1.36 -10.13
CA GLY A 215 10.28 -1.99 -10.91
C GLY A 215 9.57 -1.09 -11.93
N ARG A 216 9.95 0.20 -12.03
CA ARG A 216 9.22 1.16 -12.86
C ARG A 216 9.54 1.04 -14.34
N THR A 217 8.48 0.88 -15.15
CA THR A 217 8.54 0.88 -16.61
C THR A 217 7.78 2.05 -17.23
N PHE A 218 8.21 2.51 -18.40
CA PHE A 218 7.51 3.44 -19.26
C PHE A 218 7.42 2.85 -20.67
N GLN A 219 6.20 2.75 -21.23
CA GLN A 219 5.95 2.09 -22.52
C GLN A 219 6.58 0.68 -22.62
N GLY A 220 6.45 -0.11 -21.55
CA GLY A 220 7.01 -1.47 -21.45
C GLY A 220 8.52 -1.55 -21.24
N LYS A 221 9.26 -0.43 -21.23
CA LYS A 221 10.72 -0.41 -21.05
C LYS A 221 11.10 0.09 -19.66
N PRO A 222 12.16 -0.47 -19.02
CA PRO A 222 12.68 0.07 -17.77
C PRO A 222 13.07 1.54 -17.89
N THR A 223 12.70 2.34 -16.90
CA THR A 223 13.14 3.74 -16.82
C THR A 223 14.65 3.85 -16.61
N HIS A 224 15.25 5.02 -16.87
CA HIS A 224 16.68 5.20 -16.61
C HIS A 224 17.04 5.00 -15.13
N ALA A 225 16.20 5.46 -14.20
CA ALA A 225 16.39 5.19 -12.77
C ALA A 225 16.35 3.68 -12.47
N SER A 226 15.38 2.94 -13.01
CA SER A 226 15.28 1.48 -12.86
C SER A 226 16.55 0.76 -13.35
N LYS A 227 17.05 1.11 -14.54
CA LYS A 227 18.27 0.54 -15.09
C LYS A 227 19.49 0.80 -14.19
N LEU A 228 19.63 2.04 -13.71
CA LEU A 228 20.74 2.44 -12.86
C LEU A 228 20.68 1.74 -11.50
N LEU A 229 19.51 1.63 -10.87
CA LEU A 229 19.36 0.91 -9.60
C LEU A 229 19.73 -0.57 -9.71
N LYS A 230 19.28 -1.25 -10.76
CA LYS A 230 19.63 -2.66 -11.00
C LYS A 230 21.13 -2.83 -11.18
N TRP A 231 21.75 -1.96 -11.97
CA TRP A 231 23.20 -1.97 -12.15
C TRP A 231 23.96 -1.70 -10.84
N LEU A 232 23.49 -0.75 -10.03
CA LEU A 232 24.09 -0.45 -8.72
C LEU A 232 24.01 -1.62 -7.75
N ALA A 233 22.95 -2.44 -7.82
CA ALA A 233 22.81 -3.63 -6.99
C ALA A 233 23.80 -4.74 -7.37
N ASP A 234 24.12 -4.86 -8.67
CA ASP A 234 25.04 -5.89 -9.18
C ASP A 234 26.51 -5.45 -9.16
N TRP A 235 26.77 -4.15 -9.00
CA TRP A 235 28.12 -3.59 -8.98
C TRP A 235 28.87 -3.89 -7.67
N ASP A 236 30.09 -4.38 -7.82
CA ASP A 236 31.00 -4.75 -6.72
C ASP A 236 31.60 -3.56 -5.97
N GLY A 237 31.44 -2.34 -6.49
CA GLY A 237 31.99 -1.12 -5.92
C GLY A 237 33.37 -0.73 -6.46
N SER A 238 33.94 -1.52 -7.37
CA SER A 238 35.24 -1.25 -7.99
C SER A 238 35.25 0.06 -8.80
N PRO A 239 36.35 0.84 -8.81
CA PRO A 239 36.40 2.11 -9.52
C PRO A 239 36.11 1.97 -11.03
N ILE A 240 35.10 2.67 -11.53
CA ILE A 240 34.67 2.62 -12.94
C ILE A 240 34.36 4.01 -13.50
N LEU A 241 34.65 4.23 -14.78
CA LEU A 241 34.35 5.50 -15.46
C LEU A 241 32.83 5.68 -15.63
N ILE A 242 32.32 6.89 -15.34
CA ILE A 242 30.91 7.21 -15.57
C ILE A 242 30.51 7.00 -17.04
N ALA A 243 31.40 7.33 -17.97
CA ALA A 243 31.17 7.11 -19.40
C ALA A 243 31.00 5.62 -19.76
N GLU A 244 31.70 4.73 -19.04
CA GLU A 244 31.59 3.29 -19.24
C GLU A 244 30.26 2.76 -18.70
N VAL A 245 29.85 3.18 -17.50
CA VAL A 245 28.53 2.85 -16.94
C VAL A 245 27.41 3.35 -17.86
N GLN A 246 27.54 4.58 -18.37
CA GLN A 246 26.60 5.13 -19.35
C GLN A 246 26.52 4.28 -20.62
N GLY A 247 27.67 3.79 -21.11
CA GLY A 247 27.75 2.87 -22.25
C GLY A 247 27.04 1.54 -21.97
N GLN A 248 27.34 0.90 -20.83
CA GLN A 248 26.72 -0.36 -20.40
C GLN A 248 25.19 -0.24 -20.30
N LEU A 249 24.68 0.89 -19.83
CA LEU A 249 23.25 1.12 -19.64
C LEU A 249 22.54 1.70 -20.88
N GLY A 250 23.30 2.04 -21.93
CA GLY A 250 22.80 2.75 -23.11
C GLY A 250 22.18 4.11 -22.77
N MET A 251 22.80 4.85 -21.86
CA MET A 251 22.32 6.16 -21.38
C MET A 251 23.15 7.31 -21.92
N LYS A 252 22.48 8.37 -22.36
CA LYS A 252 23.13 9.66 -22.66
C LYS A 252 23.43 10.43 -21.36
N PRO A 253 24.39 11.38 -21.35
CA PRO A 253 24.72 12.17 -20.16
C PRO A 253 23.54 12.89 -19.51
N GLY A 254 22.60 13.43 -20.32
CA GLY A 254 21.39 14.04 -19.80
C GLY A 254 20.48 13.04 -19.07
N GLN A 255 20.33 11.82 -19.62
CA GLN A 255 19.53 10.76 -19.01
C GLN A 255 20.15 10.24 -17.71
N TRP A 256 21.48 10.16 -17.66
CA TRP A 256 22.23 9.86 -16.44
C TRP A 256 21.95 10.90 -15.34
N LYS A 257 22.02 12.20 -15.68
CA LYS A 257 21.72 13.29 -14.75
C LYS A 257 20.29 13.22 -14.23
N GLU A 258 19.32 12.94 -15.10
CA GLU A 258 17.91 12.78 -14.69
C GLU A 258 17.69 11.52 -13.84
N ALA A 259 18.33 10.39 -14.16
CA ALA A 259 18.23 9.17 -13.35
C ALA A 259 18.70 9.40 -11.91
N ARG A 260 19.81 10.12 -11.74
CA ARG A 260 20.36 10.49 -10.42
C ARG A 260 19.51 11.51 -9.64
N LYS A 261 18.48 12.11 -10.24
CA LYS A 261 17.53 12.95 -9.48
C LYS A 261 16.50 12.12 -8.70
N ASN A 262 16.27 10.87 -9.10
CA ASN A 262 15.33 9.97 -8.43
C ASN A 262 15.75 9.72 -6.96
N ALA A 263 14.78 9.77 -6.03
CA ALA A 263 15.05 9.65 -4.60
C ALA A 263 15.76 8.34 -4.23
N ALA A 264 15.32 7.20 -4.77
CA ALA A 264 15.95 5.91 -4.49
C ALA A 264 17.38 5.85 -5.03
N VAL A 265 17.63 6.41 -6.22
CA VAL A 265 18.99 6.48 -6.78
C VAL A 265 19.89 7.38 -5.94
N LYS A 266 19.39 8.55 -5.49
CA LYS A 266 20.13 9.45 -4.61
C LYS A 266 20.55 8.76 -3.32
N GLU A 267 19.59 8.09 -2.68
CA GLU A 267 19.82 7.39 -1.42
C GLU A 267 20.85 6.26 -1.60
N THR A 268 20.68 5.41 -2.62
CA THR A 268 21.64 4.36 -2.97
C THR A 268 23.03 4.92 -3.30
N SER A 269 23.10 6.13 -3.85
CA SER A 269 24.36 6.78 -4.23
C SER A 269 25.08 7.48 -3.08
N LYS A 270 24.52 7.53 -1.86
CA LYS A 270 25.18 8.19 -0.72
C LYS A 270 26.52 7.55 -0.36
N HIS A 271 26.66 6.25 -0.62
CA HIS A 271 27.89 5.48 -0.38
C HIS A 271 28.77 5.38 -1.64
N ILE A 272 28.63 6.30 -2.58
CA ILE A 272 29.40 6.32 -3.83
C ILE A 272 30.21 7.61 -3.90
N GLU A 273 31.52 7.45 -3.92
CA GLU A 273 32.47 8.53 -4.16
C GLU A 273 32.61 8.78 -5.66
N THR A 274 32.80 10.06 -5.99
CA THR A 274 33.10 10.50 -7.35
C THR A 274 34.51 11.10 -7.35
N ASP A 275 35.38 10.60 -8.22
CA ASP A 275 36.76 11.05 -8.37
C ASP A 275 37.03 11.56 -9.80
N GLY A 276 37.87 12.58 -9.93
CA GLY A 276 38.20 13.23 -11.20
C GLY A 276 37.08 14.10 -11.79
N SER A 277 37.32 14.62 -13.00
CA SER A 277 36.42 15.54 -13.69
C SER A 277 36.29 15.23 -15.19
N GLY A 278 35.16 15.67 -15.78
CA GLY A 278 34.88 15.51 -17.21
C GLY A 278 34.92 14.06 -17.68
N LYS A 279 35.67 13.80 -18.76
CA LYS A 279 35.79 12.47 -19.38
C LYS A 279 36.50 11.41 -18.52
N ASN A 280 37.23 11.84 -17.49
CA ASN A 280 37.98 10.95 -16.59
C ASN A 280 37.26 10.71 -15.27
N CYS A 281 36.01 11.18 -15.15
CA CYS A 281 35.23 11.07 -13.92
C CYS A 281 34.87 9.60 -13.63
N LYS A 282 35.29 9.12 -12.47
CA LYS A 282 35.06 7.76 -11.98
C LYS A 282 34.11 7.77 -10.79
N ILE A 283 33.40 6.67 -10.60
CA ILE A 283 32.69 6.36 -9.36
C ILE A 283 33.32 5.13 -8.72
N LYS A 284 33.34 5.10 -7.38
CA LYS A 284 33.73 3.94 -6.57
C LYS A 284 32.86 3.88 -5.31
N ARG A 285 32.66 2.70 -4.73
CA ARG A 285 31.97 2.59 -3.44
C ARG A 285 32.86 3.18 -2.35
N SER A 286 32.29 3.96 -1.44
CA SER A 286 33.00 4.50 -0.29
C SER A 286 33.53 3.36 0.57
N GLU A 287 34.78 3.47 1.00
CA GLU A 287 35.42 2.50 1.89
C GLU A 287 35.00 2.71 3.37
N ASN A 288 34.41 3.87 3.68
CA ASN A 288 33.98 4.27 5.03
C ASN A 288 32.49 4.03 5.27
N VAL A 289 32.01 2.80 5.07
CA VAL A 289 30.65 2.41 5.45
C VAL A 289 30.74 1.50 6.67
N GLU A 290 30.65 2.10 7.87
CA GLU A 290 30.23 1.40 9.11
C GLU A 290 28.70 1.31 9.14
#